data_AF-A0A444YU13-F1
#
_entry.id   AF-A0A444YU13-F1
#
_cell.length_a   1.000
_cell.length_b   1.000
_cell.length_c   1.000
_cell.angle_alpha   90.00
_cell.angle_beta   90.00
_cell.angle_gamma   90.00
#
_symmetry.space_group_name_H-M   'P 1'
#
loop_
_entity.id
_entity.type
_entity.pdbx_description
1 polymer ?
#
loop_
_entity_poly.entity_id
_entity_poly.type
_entity_poly.pdbx_seq_one_letter_code
_entity_poly.pdbx_strand_id
1 'polypeptide(L)'
;MPRFYAKVQKVMSTKPFKMSVSWLNSRSNKELGPMDWIGSGFYKTCGDFTIGKREITGSLNSFSHKVRWAKGNRGIVRIFPRKGDIWALYRNWSPDWNKDTPDEVKHKYDMVEVLDDFNDKQGVLVTPLIKVDGFVAVFQRIEGHDLVRKIPKVEMFRFSHQVPNYLLTGQEAPNAPRGCQELDPAATSLDLLQTKNEANEALDNVEKSKEDTS
;
A
#
# COMPACT_ATOMS: atom_id res chain seq x y z
N MET A 1 -5.70 0.44 -5.54
CA MET A 1 -4.78 0.84 -4.44
C MET A 1 -5.51 1.56 -3.30
N PRO A 2 -5.69 0.94 -2.12
CA PRO A 2 -6.43 1.52 -1.00
C PRO A 2 -5.59 2.57 -0.23
N ARG A 3 -5.85 3.87 -0.47
CA ARG A 3 -5.14 4.99 0.19
C ARG A 3 -5.99 5.80 1.17
N PHE A 4 -7.26 5.41 1.32
CA PHE A 4 -8.21 6.09 2.19
C PHE A 4 -8.64 5.16 3.31
N TYR A 5 -8.90 5.74 4.47
CA TYR A 5 -9.34 5.01 5.64
C TYR A 5 -10.70 5.51 6.11
N ALA A 6 -11.51 4.58 6.59
CA ALA A 6 -12.76 4.90 7.26
C ALA A 6 -12.85 4.11 8.56
N LYS A 7 -13.37 4.77 9.60
CA LYS A 7 -13.76 4.12 10.84
C LYS A 7 -15.18 3.60 10.69
N VAL A 8 -15.36 2.29 10.68
CA VAL A 8 -16.69 1.67 10.82
C VAL A 8 -17.18 1.91 12.24
N GLN A 9 -18.32 2.59 12.36
CA GLN A 9 -18.93 2.94 13.66
C GLN A 9 -19.89 1.84 14.12
N LYS A 10 -20.77 1.39 13.20
CA LYS A 10 -21.79 0.38 13.48
C LYS A 10 -22.35 -0.18 12.18
N VAL A 11 -22.61 -1.49 12.14
CA VAL A 11 -23.48 -2.12 11.14
C VAL A 11 -24.93 -1.92 11.57
N MET A 12 -25.72 -1.24 10.73
CA MET A 12 -27.09 -0.83 11.06
C MET A 12 -28.11 -1.89 10.61
N SER A 13 -27.94 -2.46 9.42
CA SER A 13 -28.74 -3.55 8.89
C SER A 13 -27.89 -4.41 7.97
N THR A 14 -28.19 -5.71 7.90
CA THR A 14 -27.59 -6.63 6.92
C THR A 14 -28.46 -6.83 5.69
N LYS A 15 -29.77 -6.49 5.76
CA LYS A 15 -30.73 -6.65 4.66
C LYS A 15 -31.79 -5.51 4.69
N PRO A 16 -31.74 -4.55 3.75
CA PRO A 16 -30.59 -4.25 2.88
C PRO A 16 -29.37 -3.85 3.72
N PHE A 17 -28.17 -4.13 3.22
CA PHE A 17 -26.94 -3.80 3.95
C PHE A 17 -26.82 -2.28 4.15
N LYS A 18 -26.62 -1.86 5.39
CA LYS A 18 -26.40 -0.46 5.79
C LYS A 18 -25.43 -0.42 6.95
N MET A 19 -24.44 0.45 6.86
CA MET A 19 -23.54 0.73 7.98
C MET A 19 -23.22 2.21 8.07
N SER A 20 -22.85 2.61 9.28
CA SER A 20 -22.38 3.95 9.56
C SER A 20 -20.86 3.97 9.63
N VAL A 21 -20.25 4.89 8.89
CA VAL A 21 -18.81 5.07 8.79
C VAL A 21 -18.42 6.53 9.00
N SER A 22 -17.15 6.77 9.32
CA SER A 22 -16.57 8.11 9.33
C SER A 22 -15.23 8.07 8.61
N TRP A 23 -15.10 8.82 7.51
CA TRP A 23 -13.83 8.93 6.79
C TRP A 23 -12.76 9.57 7.66
N LEU A 24 -11.55 9.02 7.59
CA LEU A 24 -10.40 9.61 8.24
C LEU A 24 -9.79 10.66 7.32
N ASN A 25 -9.53 11.83 7.87
CA ASN A 25 -8.99 12.96 7.14
C ASN A 25 -7.64 13.34 7.71
N SER A 26 -6.83 13.98 6.86
CA SER A 26 -5.63 14.65 7.33
C SER A 26 -5.53 16.00 6.64
N ARG A 27 -5.26 17.04 7.43
CA ARG A 27 -5.07 18.41 6.94
C ARG A 27 -3.63 18.89 7.09
N SER A 28 -2.78 18.06 7.69
CA SER A 28 -1.37 18.35 7.87
C SER A 28 -0.59 17.05 8.00
N ASN A 29 0.70 17.14 7.73
CA ASN A 29 1.68 16.08 7.98
C ASN A 29 2.88 16.58 8.78
N LYS A 30 2.70 17.69 9.52
CA LYS A 30 3.76 18.35 10.30
C LYS A 30 4.34 17.44 11.38
N GLU A 31 3.59 16.43 11.81
CA GLU A 31 4.06 15.47 12.78
C GLU A 31 5.11 14.52 12.22
N LEU A 32 5.18 14.35 10.89
CA LEU A 32 6.17 13.50 10.21
C LEU A 32 7.41 14.29 9.77
N GLY A 33 7.22 15.52 9.27
CA GLY A 33 8.31 16.36 8.81
C GLY A 33 7.85 17.70 8.25
N PRO A 34 8.79 18.56 7.83
CA PRO A 34 8.51 19.91 7.35
C PRO A 34 7.93 19.96 5.92
N MET A 35 8.10 18.89 5.14
CA MET A 35 7.63 18.76 3.76
C MET A 35 6.11 18.90 3.66
N ASP A 36 5.56 19.67 2.72
CA ASP A 36 4.10 19.77 2.53
C ASP A 36 3.56 18.70 1.54
N TRP A 37 3.56 17.44 1.97
CA TRP A 37 3.13 16.31 1.14
C TRP A 37 1.66 16.41 0.70
N ILE A 38 0.78 16.79 1.63
CA ILE A 38 -0.65 16.94 1.34
C ILE A 38 -0.90 18.14 0.40
N GLY A 39 -0.27 19.30 0.66
CA GLY A 39 -0.40 20.47 -0.21
C GLY A 39 0.15 20.26 -1.61
N SER A 40 1.17 19.39 -1.73
CA SER A 40 1.76 18.93 -3.00
C SER A 40 0.85 17.98 -3.79
N GLY A 41 -0.35 17.67 -3.27
CA GLY A 41 -1.39 16.90 -3.97
C GLY A 41 -1.36 15.40 -3.71
N PHE A 42 -0.57 14.94 -2.73
CA PHE A 42 -0.46 13.52 -2.43
C PHE A 42 -1.29 13.11 -1.22
N TYR A 43 -1.74 11.85 -1.24
CA TYR A 43 -2.44 11.26 -0.11
C TYR A 43 -1.46 10.87 0.99
N LYS A 44 -1.78 11.27 2.21
CA LYS A 44 -1.15 10.77 3.43
C LYS A 44 -1.78 9.45 3.82
N THR A 45 -0.96 8.41 3.93
CA THR A 45 -1.40 7.01 4.11
C THR A 45 -0.92 6.41 5.43
N CYS A 46 0.06 7.03 6.07
CA CYS A 46 0.43 6.76 7.46
C CYS A 46 0.66 8.08 8.20
N GLY A 47 0.56 8.03 9.52
CA GLY A 47 0.61 9.19 10.40
C GLY A 47 -0.67 9.38 11.21
N ASP A 48 -0.90 10.63 11.59
CA ASP A 48 -2.03 11.03 12.41
C ASP A 48 -3.22 11.48 11.55
N PHE A 49 -4.40 10.96 11.87
CA PHE A 49 -5.65 11.24 11.19
C PHE A 49 -6.74 11.71 12.16
N THR A 50 -7.61 12.58 11.68
CA THR A 50 -8.82 13.01 12.38
C THR A 50 -10.05 12.29 11.85
N ILE A 51 -11.02 12.05 12.72
CA ILE A 51 -12.27 11.41 12.33
C ILE A 51 -13.19 12.48 11.76
N GLY A 52 -13.63 12.26 10.51
CA GLY A 52 -14.57 13.14 9.81
C GLY A 52 -16.02 12.97 10.27
N LYS A 53 -16.93 13.52 9.46
CA LYS A 53 -18.37 13.39 9.70
C LYS A 53 -18.80 11.94 9.55
N ARG A 54 -19.92 11.62 10.20
CA ARG A 54 -20.57 10.32 10.11
C ARG A 54 -21.43 10.28 8.85
N GLU A 55 -21.32 9.20 8.10
CA GLU A 55 -22.07 8.93 6.88
C GLU A 55 -22.67 7.53 6.95
N ILE A 56 -23.72 7.30 6.17
CA ILE A 56 -24.35 5.98 6.00
C ILE A 56 -24.00 5.49 4.60
N THR A 57 -23.50 4.26 4.52
CA THR A 57 -23.20 3.59 3.25
C THR A 57 -23.84 2.22 3.21
N GLY A 58 -24.30 1.83 2.03
CA GLY A 58 -24.74 0.47 1.72
C GLY A 58 -23.75 -0.32 0.86
N SER A 59 -22.60 0.26 0.51
CA SER A 59 -21.61 -0.36 -0.36
C SER A 59 -20.53 -1.09 0.46
N LEU A 60 -20.44 -2.42 0.28
CA LEU A 60 -19.36 -3.24 0.84
C LEU A 60 -18.08 -3.17 -0.01
N ASN A 61 -18.21 -2.98 -1.32
CA ASN A 61 -17.11 -3.03 -2.28
C ASN A 61 -16.14 -1.84 -2.14
N SER A 62 -16.44 -0.87 -1.28
CA SER A 62 -15.57 0.27 -0.98
C SER A 62 -14.46 -0.07 0.03
N PHE A 63 -14.46 -1.27 0.62
CA PHE A 63 -13.54 -1.67 1.68
C PHE A 63 -12.59 -2.76 1.18
N SER A 64 -11.30 -2.56 1.39
CA SER A 64 -10.26 -3.56 1.06
C SER A 64 -9.96 -4.45 2.26
N HIS A 65 -9.46 -3.88 3.36
CA HIS A 65 -9.04 -4.64 4.53
C HIS A 65 -9.10 -3.81 5.81
N LYS A 66 -9.02 -4.49 6.95
CA LYS A 66 -8.93 -3.85 8.27
C LYS A 66 -7.47 -3.52 8.58
N VAL A 67 -7.16 -2.24 8.77
CA VAL A 67 -5.84 -1.79 9.20
C VAL A 67 -5.70 -1.75 10.72
N ARG A 68 -4.46 -1.93 11.19
CA ARG A 68 -4.10 -1.74 12.61
C ARG A 68 -3.92 -0.25 12.90
N TRP A 69 -4.47 0.22 14.02
CA TRP A 69 -4.39 1.62 14.43
C TRP A 69 -4.19 1.74 15.94
N ALA A 70 -3.73 2.92 16.39
CA ALA A 70 -3.60 3.26 17.80
C ALA A 70 -4.32 4.57 18.10
N LYS A 71 -4.85 4.69 19.31
CA LYS A 71 -5.48 5.93 19.78
C LYS A 71 -4.38 6.93 20.15
N GLY A 72 -4.38 8.09 19.48
CA GLY A 72 -3.55 9.23 19.83
C GLY A 72 -4.26 10.18 20.80
N ASN A 73 -3.60 11.30 21.09
CA ASN A 73 -4.17 12.35 21.92
C ASN A 73 -5.40 12.99 21.26
N ARG A 74 -6.35 13.46 22.09
CA ARG A 74 -7.55 14.19 21.63
C ARG A 74 -8.36 13.46 20.54
N GLY A 75 -8.36 12.12 20.56
CA GLY A 75 -9.14 11.32 19.62
C GLY A 75 -8.53 11.15 18.23
N ILE A 76 -7.25 11.52 18.05
CA ILE A 76 -6.49 11.23 16.83
C ILE A 76 -6.41 9.71 16.62
N VAL A 77 -6.57 9.28 15.37
CA VAL A 77 -6.33 7.91 14.92
C VAL A 77 -4.94 7.84 14.32
N ARG A 78 -4.05 7.04 14.91
CA ARG A 78 -2.68 6.86 14.42
C ARG A 78 -2.60 5.56 13.61
N ILE A 79 -2.24 5.67 12.35
CA ILE A 79 -2.02 4.52 11.46
C ILE A 79 -0.56 4.59 11.03
N PHE A 80 0.23 3.64 11.51
CA PHE A 80 1.65 3.53 11.16
C PHE A 80 1.95 2.10 10.75
N PRO A 81 2.95 1.88 9.88
CA PRO A 81 3.41 0.54 9.56
C PRO A 81 3.80 -0.23 10.83
N ARG A 82 3.40 -1.48 10.89
CA ARG A 82 3.69 -2.40 11.99
C ARG A 82 4.39 -3.64 11.48
N LYS A 83 5.13 -4.30 12.37
CA LYS A 83 5.84 -5.54 12.09
C LYS A 83 4.94 -6.56 11.40
N GLY A 84 5.42 -7.12 10.29
CA GLY A 84 4.73 -8.08 9.43
C GLY A 84 3.75 -7.46 8.44
N ASP A 85 3.51 -6.14 8.46
CA ASP A 85 2.70 -5.52 7.41
C ASP A 85 3.48 -5.51 6.08
N ILE A 86 2.78 -5.78 4.98
CA ILE A 86 3.29 -5.54 3.63
C ILE A 86 2.83 -4.16 3.17
N TRP A 87 3.77 -3.37 2.66
CA TRP A 87 3.50 -2.03 2.14
C TRP A 87 4.10 -1.86 0.75
N ALA A 88 3.40 -1.12 -0.09
CA ALA A 88 3.94 -0.59 -1.33
C ALA A 88 4.63 0.75 -1.02
N LEU A 89 5.93 0.85 -1.33
CA LEU A 89 6.68 2.09 -1.28
C LEU A 89 6.80 2.70 -2.68
N TYR A 90 6.73 4.02 -2.79
CA TYR A 90 7.07 4.71 -4.03
C TYR A 90 8.55 4.48 -4.38
N ARG A 91 8.82 3.78 -5.50
CA ARG A 91 10.18 3.41 -5.94
C ARG A 91 11.04 4.65 -6.20
N ASN A 92 10.47 5.63 -6.89
CA ASN A 92 11.16 6.83 -7.37
C ASN A 92 10.90 8.06 -6.47
N TRP A 93 10.45 7.85 -5.23
CA TRP A 93 10.08 8.95 -4.34
C TRP A 93 11.16 10.02 -4.26
N SER A 94 10.74 11.28 -4.39
CA SER A 94 11.58 12.45 -4.19
C SER A 94 10.85 13.49 -3.33
N PRO A 95 11.59 14.23 -2.48
CA PRO A 95 11.03 15.37 -1.76
C PRO A 95 10.53 16.50 -2.68
N ASP A 96 10.89 16.50 -3.96
CA ASP A 96 10.50 17.56 -4.90
C ASP A 96 9.21 17.22 -5.67
N TRP A 97 8.61 16.05 -5.41
CA TRP A 97 7.37 15.64 -6.05
C TRP A 97 6.21 16.60 -5.73
N ASN A 98 5.44 16.92 -6.75
CA ASN A 98 4.29 17.81 -6.70
C ASN A 98 3.20 17.38 -7.71
N LYS A 99 2.19 18.23 -7.90
CA LYS A 99 1.05 17.96 -8.79
C LYS A 99 1.46 17.77 -10.25
N ASP A 100 2.56 18.38 -10.67
CA ASP A 100 3.08 18.33 -12.05
C ASP A 100 4.02 17.14 -12.28
N THR A 101 4.37 16.40 -11.22
CA THR A 101 5.18 15.18 -11.36
C THR A 101 4.40 14.16 -12.21
N PRO A 102 5.02 13.55 -13.26
CA PRO A 102 4.31 12.60 -14.13
C PRO A 102 3.82 11.35 -13.40
N ASP A 103 2.66 10.85 -13.81
CA ASP A 103 2.06 9.64 -13.23
C ASP A 103 2.93 8.39 -13.40
N GLU A 104 3.67 8.31 -14.51
CA GLU A 104 4.63 7.22 -14.79
C GLU A 104 5.76 7.15 -13.75
N VAL A 105 6.11 8.29 -13.14
CA VAL A 105 7.10 8.39 -12.07
C VAL A 105 6.47 8.06 -10.72
N LYS A 106 5.23 8.55 -10.47
CA LYS A 106 4.49 8.38 -9.20
C LYS A 106 3.93 6.98 -9.00
N HIS A 107 3.59 6.27 -10.08
CA HIS A 107 2.89 4.98 -10.02
C HIS A 107 3.81 3.76 -10.14
N LYS A 108 5.05 3.88 -9.68
CA LYS A 108 6.02 2.79 -9.55
C LYS A 108 6.26 2.45 -8.10
N TYR A 109 6.22 1.16 -7.76
CA TYR A 109 6.29 0.70 -6.38
C TYR A 109 7.31 -0.40 -6.18
N ASP A 110 7.86 -0.43 -4.98
CA ASP A 110 8.55 -1.59 -4.41
C ASP A 110 7.69 -2.19 -3.30
N MET A 111 7.53 -3.50 -3.31
CA MET A 111 6.87 -4.21 -2.21
C MET A 111 7.89 -4.46 -1.11
N VAL A 112 7.51 -4.13 0.12
CA VAL A 112 8.37 -4.34 1.28
C VAL A 112 7.58 -4.94 2.43
N GLU A 113 8.28 -5.72 3.23
CA GLU A 113 7.79 -6.14 4.54
C GLU A 113 8.39 -5.28 5.65
N VAL A 114 7.54 -4.89 6.60
CA VAL A 114 7.94 -4.16 7.80
C VAL A 114 8.52 -5.12 8.83
N LEU A 115 9.77 -4.89 9.23
CA LEU A 115 10.49 -5.75 10.15
C LEU A 115 10.23 -5.42 11.62
N ASP A 116 9.96 -4.15 11.94
CA ASP A 116 9.66 -3.68 13.29
C ASP A 116 8.65 -2.52 13.28
N ASP A 117 7.95 -2.34 14.40
CA ASP A 117 6.97 -1.26 14.55
C ASP A 117 7.61 0.13 14.45
N PHE A 118 6.87 1.09 13.91
CA PHE A 118 7.32 2.48 13.81
C PHE A 118 7.78 3.06 15.16
N ASN A 119 8.94 3.69 15.14
CA ASN A 119 9.52 4.42 16.27
C ASN A 119 9.88 5.85 15.86
N ASP A 120 9.52 6.86 16.64
CA ASP A 120 9.79 8.26 16.28
C ASP A 120 11.29 8.58 16.09
N LYS A 121 12.20 7.89 16.78
CA LYS A 121 13.66 8.07 16.68
C LYS A 121 14.28 7.26 15.54
N GLN A 122 13.81 6.04 15.33
CA GLN A 122 14.41 5.09 14.38
C GLN A 122 13.63 4.96 13.06
N GLY A 123 12.42 5.51 12.96
CA GLY A 123 11.55 5.29 11.81
C GLY A 123 11.06 3.85 11.72
N VAL A 124 11.10 3.25 10.52
CA VAL A 124 10.67 1.88 10.23
C VAL A 124 11.79 1.11 9.55
N LEU A 125 12.04 -0.13 9.98
CA LEU A 125 12.89 -1.06 9.25
C LEU A 125 12.04 -1.88 8.28
N VAL A 126 12.49 -1.98 7.03
CA VAL A 126 11.80 -2.74 5.98
C VAL A 126 12.79 -3.61 5.22
N THR A 127 12.30 -4.71 4.66
CA THR A 127 13.04 -5.54 3.71
C THR A 127 12.27 -5.67 2.40
N PRO A 128 12.92 -5.63 1.23
CA PRO A 128 12.24 -5.79 -0.05
C PRO A 128 11.66 -7.20 -0.22
N LEU A 129 10.53 -7.25 -0.93
CA LEU A 129 9.93 -8.48 -1.43
C LEU A 129 10.08 -8.55 -2.95
N ILE A 130 10.41 -9.73 -3.47
CA ILE A 130 10.49 -10.01 -4.90
C ILE A 130 9.41 -10.97 -5.31
N LYS A 131 8.88 -10.79 -6.52
CA LYS A 131 7.90 -11.70 -7.10
C LYS A 131 8.54 -13.08 -7.31
N VAL A 132 7.80 -14.13 -6.97
CA VAL A 132 8.15 -15.52 -7.26
C VAL A 132 7.65 -15.86 -8.66
N ASP A 133 8.55 -16.37 -9.51
CA ASP A 133 8.22 -16.77 -10.88
C ASP A 133 7.18 -17.90 -10.90
N GLY A 134 6.31 -17.88 -11.92
CA GLY A 134 5.23 -18.87 -12.07
C GLY A 134 3.98 -18.61 -11.23
N PHE A 135 3.97 -17.56 -10.40
CA PHE A 135 2.80 -17.14 -9.63
C PHE A 135 2.32 -15.74 -10.04
N VAL A 136 1.04 -15.46 -9.87
CA VAL A 136 0.46 -14.14 -10.23
C VAL A 136 0.91 -13.06 -9.24
N ALA A 137 0.73 -13.28 -7.94
CA ALA A 137 0.95 -12.28 -6.90
C ALA A 137 1.64 -12.85 -5.64
N VAL A 138 2.50 -13.85 -5.81
CA VAL A 138 3.28 -14.43 -4.70
C VAL A 138 4.65 -13.76 -4.66
N PHE A 139 5.04 -13.30 -3.48
CA PHE A 139 6.28 -12.60 -3.24
C PHE A 139 7.05 -13.24 -2.09
N GLN A 140 8.37 -13.18 -2.14
CA GLN A 140 9.25 -13.70 -1.09
C GLN A 140 10.24 -12.64 -0.63
N ARG A 141 10.67 -12.75 0.62
CA ARG A 141 11.78 -11.94 1.13
C ARG A 141 13.07 -12.32 0.41
N ILE A 142 13.90 -11.32 0.12
CA ILE A 142 15.28 -11.59 -0.25
C ILE A 142 16.08 -11.79 1.05
N GLU A 143 16.85 -12.86 1.12
CA GLU A 143 17.77 -13.09 2.24
C GLU A 143 19.01 -12.19 2.11
N GLY A 144 19.41 -11.55 3.21
CA GLY A 144 20.60 -10.69 3.26
C GLY A 144 20.37 -9.48 4.17
N HIS A 145 21.25 -9.32 5.17
CA HIS A 145 21.17 -8.20 6.11
C HIS A 145 21.35 -6.83 5.42
N ASP A 146 22.12 -6.80 4.32
CA ASP A 146 22.42 -5.58 3.57
C ASP A 146 21.21 -5.01 2.80
N LEU A 147 20.11 -5.77 2.73
CA LEU A 147 18.89 -5.35 2.05
C LEU A 147 17.89 -4.68 2.99
N VAL A 148 18.15 -4.71 4.30
CA VAL A 148 17.33 -4.03 5.30
C VAL A 148 17.51 -2.53 5.14
N ARG A 149 16.41 -1.82 4.86
CA ARG A 149 16.39 -0.37 4.72
C ARG A 149 15.70 0.25 5.91
N LYS A 150 16.27 1.34 6.40
CA LYS A 150 15.67 2.19 7.42
C LYS A 150 14.98 3.36 6.75
N ILE A 151 13.67 3.48 6.92
CA ILE A 151 12.88 4.64 6.47
C ILE A 151 12.71 5.57 7.68
N PRO A 152 13.42 6.71 7.73
CA PRO A 152 13.28 7.63 8.85
C PRO A 152 11.89 8.29 8.86
N LYS A 153 11.51 8.83 10.02
CA LYS A 153 10.23 9.49 10.23
C LYS A 153 9.88 10.57 9.19
N VAL A 154 10.88 11.34 8.75
CA VAL A 154 10.71 12.41 7.75
C VAL A 154 10.46 11.89 6.33
N GLU A 155 10.73 10.61 6.08
CA GLU A 155 10.54 9.93 4.78
C GLU A 155 9.33 8.98 4.79
N MET A 156 8.49 9.02 5.82
CA MET A 156 7.28 8.18 5.89
C MET A 156 6.31 8.41 4.72
N PHE A 157 6.47 9.51 3.98
CA PHE A 157 5.75 9.80 2.73
C PHE A 157 6.04 8.81 1.60
N ARG A 158 7.11 8.01 1.71
CA ARG A 158 7.40 6.91 0.77
C ARG A 158 6.34 5.81 0.80
N PHE A 159 5.64 5.62 1.92
CA PHE A 159 4.60 4.60 2.04
C PHE A 159 3.37 4.99 1.21
N SER A 160 3.07 4.25 0.14
CA SER A 160 1.91 4.54 -0.71
C SER A 160 0.63 3.94 -0.14
N HIS A 161 0.65 2.66 0.24
CA HIS A 161 -0.50 1.97 0.81
C HIS A 161 -0.08 0.63 1.42
N GLN A 162 -0.87 0.14 2.37
CA GLN A 162 -0.75 -1.22 2.89
C GLN A 162 -1.37 -2.19 1.89
N VAL A 163 -0.70 -3.32 1.67
CA VAL A 163 -1.13 -4.39 0.76
C VAL A 163 -1.65 -5.56 1.60
N PRO A 164 -2.92 -5.96 1.45
CA PRO A 164 -3.42 -7.20 2.05
C PRO A 164 -2.58 -8.38 1.60
N ASN A 165 -2.27 -9.27 2.53
CA ASN A 165 -1.43 -10.42 2.28
C ASN A 165 -1.89 -11.64 3.07
N TYR A 166 -1.49 -12.79 2.58
CA TYR A 166 -1.61 -14.08 3.24
C TYR A 166 -0.27 -14.81 3.22
N LEU A 167 0.19 -15.24 4.39
CA LEU A 167 1.42 -16.01 4.52
C LEU A 167 1.14 -17.47 4.18
N LEU A 168 1.77 -17.96 3.10
CA LEU A 168 1.59 -19.31 2.61
C LEU A 168 2.23 -20.34 3.55
N THR A 169 1.44 -21.34 3.92
CA THR A 169 1.83 -22.44 4.80
C THR A 169 2.45 -23.61 4.03
N GLY A 170 2.24 -23.67 2.72
CA GLY A 170 2.64 -24.77 1.83
C GLY A 170 1.60 -25.89 1.76
N GLN A 171 0.42 -25.70 2.36
CA GLN A 171 -0.68 -26.68 2.37
C GLN A 171 -1.85 -26.27 1.47
N GLU A 172 -1.79 -25.08 0.87
CA GLU A 172 -2.87 -24.50 0.07
C GLU A 172 -3.04 -25.23 -1.28
N ALA A 173 -1.94 -25.72 -1.85
CA ALA A 173 -1.90 -26.44 -3.13
C ALA A 173 -0.60 -27.26 -3.25
N PRO A 174 -0.52 -28.27 -4.16
CA PRO A 174 0.67 -29.11 -4.32
C PRO A 174 2.00 -28.36 -4.54
N ASN A 175 1.95 -27.16 -5.12
CA ASN A 175 3.12 -26.33 -5.40
C ASN A 175 3.16 -25.02 -4.59
N ALA A 176 2.40 -24.92 -3.49
CA ALA A 176 2.34 -23.69 -2.70
C ALA A 176 3.71 -23.40 -2.03
N PRO A 177 4.36 -22.27 -2.33
CA PRO A 177 5.68 -21.97 -1.77
C PRO A 177 5.54 -21.51 -0.31
N ARG A 178 5.83 -22.41 0.63
CA ARG A 178 5.80 -22.13 2.07
C ARG A 178 6.67 -20.92 2.41
N GLY A 179 6.15 -20.04 3.26
CA GLY A 179 6.86 -18.86 3.76
C GLY A 179 6.81 -17.64 2.85
N CYS A 180 6.17 -17.75 1.68
CA CYS A 180 5.94 -16.63 0.78
C CYS A 180 4.65 -15.87 1.13
N GLN A 181 4.57 -14.62 0.70
CA GLN A 181 3.43 -13.73 0.87
C GLN A 181 2.61 -13.72 -0.43
N GLU A 182 1.39 -14.24 -0.37
CA GLU A 182 0.40 -14.00 -1.42
C GLU A 182 -0.24 -12.63 -1.21
N LEU A 183 -0.04 -11.71 -2.16
CA LEU A 183 -0.54 -10.33 -2.09
C LEU A 183 -1.86 -10.21 -2.85
N ASP A 184 -2.75 -9.33 -2.39
CA ASP A 184 -3.97 -8.99 -3.12
C ASP A 184 -3.63 -8.29 -4.46
N PRO A 185 -3.99 -8.88 -5.61
CA PRO A 185 -3.73 -8.28 -6.92
C PRO A 185 -4.38 -6.91 -7.11
N ALA A 186 -5.53 -6.63 -6.47
CA ALA A 186 -6.20 -5.32 -6.57
C ALA A 186 -5.44 -4.19 -5.84
N ALA A 187 -4.47 -4.57 -5.01
CA ALA A 187 -3.54 -3.68 -4.32
C ALA A 187 -2.10 -3.79 -4.85
N THR A 188 -1.87 -4.48 -5.98
CA THR A 188 -0.54 -4.69 -6.57
C THR A 188 -0.51 -4.10 -7.98
N SER A 189 0.53 -3.32 -8.32
CA SER A 189 0.59 -2.70 -9.65
C SER A 189 0.88 -3.73 -10.74
N LEU A 190 0.34 -3.51 -11.95
CA LEU A 190 0.45 -4.46 -13.06
C LEU A 190 1.90 -4.77 -13.45
N ASP A 191 2.79 -3.77 -13.37
CA ASP A 191 4.22 -3.94 -13.65
C ASP A 191 4.94 -4.82 -12.61
N LEU A 192 4.37 -4.98 -11.42
CA LEU A 192 4.85 -5.94 -10.43
C LEU A 192 4.23 -7.32 -10.58
N LEU A 193 3.09 -7.45 -11.29
CA LEU A 193 2.43 -8.73 -11.55
C LEU A 193 2.91 -9.39 -12.85
N GLN A 194 3.38 -8.61 -13.83
CA GLN A 194 3.88 -9.14 -15.09
C GLN A 194 5.25 -9.81 -14.91
N THR A 195 5.42 -10.98 -15.51
CA THR A 195 6.77 -11.56 -15.74
C THR A 195 7.43 -10.91 -16.95
N LYS A 196 8.78 -10.96 -17.04
CA LYS A 196 9.53 -10.43 -18.20
C LYS A 196 9.02 -10.97 -19.55
N ASN A 197 8.50 -12.20 -19.59
CA ASN A 197 7.99 -12.81 -20.81
C ASN A 197 6.64 -12.20 -21.24
N GLU A 198 5.73 -11.95 -20.30
CA GLU A 198 4.41 -11.36 -20.58
C GLU A 198 4.49 -9.87 -20.96
N ALA A 199 5.47 -9.14 -20.40
CA ALA A 199 5.72 -7.75 -20.78
C ALA A 199 6.23 -7.63 -22.23
N ASN A 200 7.09 -8.56 -22.66
CA ASN A 200 7.58 -8.60 -24.04
C ASN A 200 6.48 -8.99 -25.03
N GLU A 201 5.65 -10.00 -24.71
CA GLU A 201 4.50 -10.38 -25.54
C GLU A 201 3.43 -9.27 -25.64
N ALA A 202 3.21 -8.51 -24.56
CA ALA A 202 2.30 -7.37 -24.59
C ALA A 202 2.83 -6.21 -25.46
N LEU A 203 4.15 -5.96 -25.43
CA LEU A 203 4.80 -4.96 -26.30
C LEU A 203 4.73 -5.39 -27.77
N ASP A 204 5.04 -6.64 -28.09
CA ASP A 204 4.97 -7.19 -29.46
C ASP A 204 3.55 -7.12 -30.05
N ASN A 205 2.52 -7.34 -29.23
CA ASN A 205 1.12 -7.23 -29.65
C ASN A 205 0.67 -5.77 -29.86
N VAL A 206 1.21 -4.83 -29.08
CA VAL A 206 0.95 -3.39 -29.26
C VAL A 206 1.67 -2.85 -30.50
N GLU A 207 2.82 -3.39 -30.88
CA GLU A 207 3.51 -3.02 -32.12
C GLU A 207 2.81 -3.59 -33.36
N LYS A 208 2.40 -4.87 -33.34
CA LYS A 208 1.62 -5.47 -34.44
C LYS A 208 0.29 -4.77 -34.70
N SER A 209 -0.42 -4.36 -33.65
CA SER A 209 -1.70 -3.66 -33.82
C SER A 209 -1.56 -2.26 -34.45
N LYS A 210 -0.37 -1.64 -34.42
CA LYS A 210 -0.08 -0.37 -35.10
C LYS A 210 0.32 -0.54 -36.56
N GLU A 211 0.89 -1.69 -36.94
CA GLU A 211 1.20 -2.01 -38.34
C GLU A 211 -0.05 -2.35 -39.15
N ASP A 212 -1.05 -2.99 -38.53
CA ASP A 212 -2.32 -3.36 -39.19
C ASP A 212 -3.30 -2.17 -39.40
N THR A 213 -2.94 -0.97 -38.96
CA THR A 213 -3.76 0.26 -39.13
C THR A 213 -3.13 1.33 -40.05
N SER A 214 -2.02 1.02 -40.74
CA SER A 214 -1.45 1.87 -41.82
C SER A 214 -1.80 1.37 -43.21
#